data_AF-A0A959XZW0-F1
#
_entry.id   AF-A0A959XZW0-F1
#
_cell.length_a   1.000
_cell.length_b   1.000
_cell.length_c   1.000
_cell.angle_alpha   90.00
_cell.angle_beta   90.00
_cell.angle_gamma   90.00
#
_symmetry.space_group_name_H-M   'P 1'
#
loop_
_entity.id
_entity.type
_entity.pdbx_description
1 polymer ?
#
loop_
_entity_poly.entity_id
_entity_poly.type
_entity_poly.pdbx_seq_one_letter_code
_entity_poly.pdbx_strand_id
1 'polypeptide(L)' 'MKKNIALVTGGYSGESVISYKSAVTIANHLDPELFNVFRIDINKEGWFYDTGKEERSPVDKNDFT' A
#
# COMPACT_ATOMS: atom_id res chain seq x y z
N MET A 1 -12.04 -6.84 17.19
CA MET A 1 -10.86 -5.99 16.91
C MET A 1 -10.54 -6.09 15.43
N LYS A 2 -10.28 -4.97 14.76
CA LYS A 2 -9.85 -4.95 13.36
C LYS A 2 -8.41 -5.45 13.25
N LYS A 3 -8.09 -6.19 12.18
CA LYS A 3 -6.72 -6.62 11.88
C LYS A 3 -6.02 -5.54 11.06
N ASN A 4 -4.79 -5.21 11.42
CA ASN A 4 -3.97 -4.30 10.63
C ASN A 4 -3.32 -5.10 9.50
N ILE A 5 -3.49 -4.63 8.26
CA ILE A 5 -2.87 -5.25 7.09
C ILE A 5 -2.16 -4.20 6.25
N ALA A 6 -0.94 -4.51 5.83
CA ALA A 6 -0.22 -3.72 4.85
C ALA A 6 -0.56 -4.24 3.45
N LEU A 7 -1.14 -3.38 2.60
CA LEU A 7 -1.40 -3.66 1.20
C LEU A 7 -0.25 -3.09 0.36
N VAL A 8 0.73 -3.94 0.07
CA VAL A 8 1.93 -3.57 -0.68
C VAL A 8 1.63 -3.53 -2.19
N THR A 9 2.09 -2.49 -2.88
CA THR A 9 1.87 -2.29 -4.32
C THR A 9 3.08 -1.61 -4.98
N GLY A 10 3.01 -1.40 -6.29
CA GLY A 10 4.11 -0.87 -7.10
C GLY A 10 5.08 -1.97 -7.51
N GLY A 11 6.37 -1.69 -7.36
CA GLY A 11 7.49 -2.54 -7.74
C GLY A 11 8.47 -1.82 -8.68
N TYR A 12 9.66 -2.41 -8.84
CA TYR A 12 10.73 -1.81 -9.65
C TYR A 12 10.63 -2.13 -11.16
N SER A 13 9.64 -2.94 -11.56
CA SER A 13 9.46 -3.41 -12.94
C SER A 13 8.43 -2.59 -13.72
N GLY A 14 8.37 -2.83 -15.03
CA GLY A 14 7.32 -2.28 -15.90
C GLY A 14 5.91 -2.77 -15.56
N GLU A 15 5.78 -3.80 -14.72
CA GLU A 15 4.50 -4.34 -14.26
C GLU A 15 3.90 -3.58 -13.07
N SER A 16 4.61 -2.56 -12.55
CA SER A 16 4.11 -1.68 -11.48
C SER A 16 2.71 -1.12 -11.78
N VAL A 17 2.42 -0.79 -13.04
CA VAL A 17 1.09 -0.34 -13.49
C VAL A 17 -0.01 -1.39 -13.23
N ILE A 18 0.31 -2.67 -13.42
CA ILE A 18 -0.62 -3.77 -13.14
C ILE A 18 -0.76 -3.98 -11.63
N SER A 19 0.36 -3.92 -10.89
CA SER A 19 0.36 -3.99 -9.42
C SER A 19 -0.54 -2.91 -8.79
N TYR A 20 -0.51 -1.68 -9.29
CA TYR A 20 -1.38 -0.60 -8.83
C TYR A 20 -2.86 -0.88 -9.06
N LYS A 21 -3.22 -1.43 -10.24
CA LYS A 21 -4.61 -1.79 -10.56
C LYS A 21 -5.12 -2.90 -9.65
N SER A 22 -4.31 -3.93 -9.43
CA SER A 22 -4.64 -5.03 -8.52
C SER A 22 -4.86 -4.53 -7.09
N ALA A 23 -4.01 -3.63 -6.59
CA ALA A 23 -4.15 -3.06 -5.25
C ALA A 23 -5.47 -2.29 -5.07
N VAL A 24 -5.89 -1.50 -6.07
CA VAL A 24 -7.19 -0.81 -6.03
C VAL A 24 -8.35 -1.81 -5.95
N THR A 25 -8.31 -2.85 -6.78
CA THR A 25 -9.34 -3.90 -6.76
C THR A 25 -9.41 -4.60 -5.40
N ILE A 26 -8.26 -4.97 -4.82
CA ILE A 26 -8.21 -5.63 -3.51
C ILE A 26 -8.74 -4.70 -2.42
N ALA A 27 -8.30 -3.44 -2.39
CA ALA A 27 -8.78 -2.44 -1.42
C ALA A 27 -10.31 -2.28 -1.45
N ASN A 28 -10.91 -2.28 -2.65
CA ASN A 28 -12.37 -2.17 -2.82
C ASN A 28 -13.16 -3.40 -2.32
N HIS A 29 -12.52 -4.56 -2.20
CA HIS A 29 -13.16 -5.80 -1.74
C HIS A 29 -12.82 -6.16 -0.28
N LEU A 30 -11.95 -5.39 0.37
CA LEU A 30 -11.61 -5.59 1.77
C LEU A 30 -12.69 -4.98 2.65
N ASP A 31 -13.17 -5.76 3.61
CA ASP A 31 -14.18 -5.32 4.56
C ASP A 31 -13.56 -4.35 5.59
N PRO A 32 -13.97 -3.07 5.61
CA PRO A 32 -13.43 -2.08 6.53
C PRO A 32 -13.86 -2.33 7.97
N GLU A 33 -14.87 -3.17 8.24
CA GLU A 33 -15.26 -3.59 9.60
C GLU A 33 -14.30 -4.63 10.18
N LEU A 34 -13.60 -5.38 9.32
CA LEU A 34 -12.66 -6.44 9.70
C LEU A 34 -11.20 -5.98 9.65
N PHE A 35 -10.85 -5.04 8.77
CA PHE A 35 -9.47 -4.67 8.49
C PHE A 35 -9.19 -3.16 8.55
N ASN A 36 -8.03 -2.81 9.12
CA ASN A 36 -7.39 -1.51 8.92
C ASN A 36 -6.34 -1.70 7.82
N VAL A 37 -6.56 -1.07 6.66
CA VAL A 37 -5.72 -1.26 5.47
C VAL A 37 -4.73 -0.11 5.35
N PHE A 38 -3.45 -0.44 5.28
CA PHE A 38 -2.36 0.51 5.09
C PHE A 38 -1.72 0.26 3.73
N ARG A 39 -1.94 1.15 2.76
CA ARG A 39 -1.40 0.98 1.40
C ARG A 39 0.05 1.44 1.34
N ILE A 40 0.97 0.53 1.05
CA ILE A 40 2.40 0.81 0.95
C ILE A 40 2.80 0.74 -0.52
N ASP A 41 3.19 1.88 -1.09
CA ASP A 41 3.76 1.99 -2.43
C ASP A 41 5.27 1.76 -2.38
N ILE A 42 5.76 0.85 -3.23
CA ILE A 42 7.17 0.61 -3.43
C ILE A 42 7.53 1.05 -4.84
N ASN A 43 8.48 1.96 -4.96
CA ASN A 43 9.00 2.36 -6.25
C ASN A 43 10.53 2.60 -6.15
N LYS A 44 11.15 3.03 -7.25
CA LYS A 44 12.61 3.23 -7.30
C LYS A 44 13.12 4.33 -6.35
N GLU A 45 12.24 5.20 -5.87
CA GLU A 45 12.55 6.31 -4.96
C GLU A 45 12.49 5.87 -3.50
N GLY A 46 11.71 4.82 -3.18
CA GLY A 46 11.58 4.34 -1.82
C GLY A 46 10.26 3.62 -1.55
N TRP A 47 9.96 3.49 -0.25
CA TRP A 47 8.74 2.89 0.27
C TRP A 47 7.92 3.99 0.93
N PHE A 48 6.64 4.04 0.61
CA PHE A 48 5.78 5.14 0.97
C PHE A 48 4.41 4.66 1.41
N TYR A 49 3.92 5.16 2.53
CA TYR A 49 2.54 4.98 2.94
C TYR A 49 1.66 6.02 2.24
N ASP A 50 0.65 5.54 1.52
CA ASP A 50 -0.35 6.37 0.86
C ASP A 50 -1.40 6.83 1.90
N THR A 51 -1.39 8.12 2.22
CA THR A 51 -2.30 8.70 3.23
C THR A 51 -3.67 9.09 2.66
N GLY A 52 -3.91 8.82 1.37
CA GLY A 52 -5.09 9.30 0.64
C GLY A 52 -5.09 10.82 0.38
N LYS A 53 -3.99 11.51 0.68
CA LYS A 53 -3.74 12.93 0.38
C LYS A 53 -2.51 13.06 -0.52
N GLU A 54 -2.24 14.27 -1.00
CA GLU A 54 -1.06 14.56 -1.83
C GLU A 54 0.27 14.25 -1.14
N GLU A 55 0.29 14.16 0.20
CA GLU A 55 1.46 13.80 0.99
C GLU A 55 1.57 12.29 1.21
N ARG A 56 2.76 11.77 0.89
CA ARG A 56 3.17 10.40 1.17
C ARG A 56 4.14 10.40 2.35
N SER A 57 3.94 9.47 3.29
CA SER A 57 4.87 9.29 4.41
C SER A 57 5.92 8.24 4.04
N PRO A 58 7.24 8.48 4.24
CA PRO A 58 8.24 7.46 4.04
C PRO A 58 8.03 6.31 5.03
N VAL A 59 8.31 5.08 4.58
CA VAL A 59 8.21 3.86 5.40
C VAL A 59 9.59 3.25 5.56
N ASP A 60 9.96 2.91 6.80
CA ASP A 60 11.19 2.14 7.03
C ASP A 60 10.97 0.68 6.64
N LYS A 61 11.72 0.21 5.63
CA LYS A 61 11.61 -1.16 5.12
C LYS A 61 12.08 -2.24 6.11
N ASN A 62 12.82 -1.86 7.16
CA ASN A 62 13.40 -2.82 8.12
C ASN A 62 12.35 -3.29 9.13
N ASP A 63 11.39 -2.44 9.51
CA ASP A 63 10.36 -2.78 10.50
C ASP A 63 8.95 -2.29 10.17
N PHE A 64 8.74 -1.68 9.00
CA PHE A 64 7.44 -1.19 8.50
C PHE A 64 6.82 -0.08 9.39
N THR A 65 7.67 0.80 9.94
CA THR A 65 7.25 2.03 10.63
C THR A 65 7.07 3.21 9.69
#